data_AF-A0A954FED8-F1
#
_entry.id   AF-A0A954FED8-F1
#
_cell.length_a   1.000
_cell.length_b   1.000
_cell.length_c   1.000
_cell.angle_alpha   90.00
_cell.angle_beta   90.00
_cell.angle_gamma   90.00
#
_symmetry.space_group_name_H-M   'P 1'
#
loop_
_entity.id
_entity.type
_entity.pdbx_description
1 polymer ?
#
loop_
_entity_poly.entity_id
_entity_poly.type
_entity_poly.pdbx_seq_one_letter_code
_entity_poly.pdbx_strand_id
1 'polypeptide(L)'
;ELFLVLPPDHPLVEKPQIRLNDIKSYPFVLLDEAHCLSDNIVSFCRQRSFHPVAVEQTSQLAMVQELVSLSHGISMIPQMARRLDKTDRRVYRSISGNRPTRKIAVVWNPYRFQSRLLLEFRKRLHEYSQTQCSQK
;
A
#
# COMPACT_ATOMS: atom_id res chain seq x y z
N GLU A 1 -6.26 -0.82 -3.66
CA GLU A 1 -6.10 0.49 -2.97
C GLU A 1 -4.93 0.39 -2.00
N LEU A 2 -4.28 1.51 -1.67
CA LEU A 2 -3.42 1.61 -0.50
C LEU A 2 -4.21 2.30 0.62
N PHE A 3 -4.24 1.68 1.80
CA PHE A 3 -4.86 2.22 3.00
C PHE A 3 -3.83 2.96 3.82
N LEU A 4 -4.22 4.06 4.45
CA LEU A 4 -3.45 4.68 5.51
C LEU A 4 -3.50 3.78 6.74
N VAL A 5 -2.34 3.46 7.32
CA VAL A 5 -2.24 2.75 8.60
C VAL A 5 -1.76 3.72 9.68
N LEU A 6 -2.40 3.65 10.84
CA LEU A 6 -2.24 4.55 11.97
C LEU A 6 -2.18 3.75 13.29
N PRO A 7 -1.49 4.23 14.33
CA PRO A 7 -1.71 3.70 15.67
C PRO A 7 -3.15 3.97 16.15
N PRO A 8 -3.71 3.17 17.08
CA PRO A 8 -5.09 3.32 17.55
C PRO A 8 -5.38 4.70 18.15
N ASP A 9 -4.42 5.27 18.86
CA ASP A 9 -4.57 6.56 19.55
C ASP A 9 -4.24 7.78 18.66
N HIS A 10 -4.08 7.58 17.35
CA HIS A 10 -3.70 8.66 16.44
C HIS A 10 -4.86 9.66 16.23
N PRO A 11 -4.63 10.99 16.27
CA PRO A 11 -5.70 12.01 16.12
C PRO A 11 -6.53 11.90 14.83
N LEU A 12 -5.95 11.34 13.77
CA LEU A 12 -6.65 11.12 12.49
C LEU A 12 -7.64 9.95 12.53
N VAL A 13 -7.61 9.08 13.55
CA VAL A 13 -8.55 7.96 13.71
C VAL A 13 -9.97 8.47 13.89
N GLU A 14 -10.16 9.52 14.69
CA GLU A 14 -11.48 10.12 14.94
C GLU A 14 -11.95 11.05 13.80
N LYS A 15 -11.06 11.38 12.86
CA LYS A 15 -11.40 12.28 11.76
C LYS A 15 -12.39 11.60 10.81
N PRO A 16 -13.55 12.21 10.48
CA PRO A 16 -14.54 11.59 9.59
C PRO A 16 -14.01 11.29 8.19
N GLN A 17 -13.21 12.22 7.64
CA GLN A 17 -12.56 12.07 6.34
C GLN A 17 -11.12 12.55 6.42
N ILE A 18 -10.20 11.70 5.96
CA ILE A 18 -8.77 11.98 5.94
C ILE A 18 -8.38 12.35 4.52
N ARG A 19 -7.91 13.58 4.33
CA ARG A 19 -7.37 14.09 3.05
C ARG A 19 -5.85 13.97 3.04
N LEU A 20 -5.24 14.02 1.86
CA LEU A 20 -3.78 13.96 1.78
C LEU A 20 -3.09 15.11 2.55
N ASN A 21 -3.68 16.31 2.55
CA ASN A 21 -3.14 17.45 3.30
C ASN A 21 -3.06 17.19 4.82
N ASP A 22 -3.93 16.33 5.34
CA ASP A 22 -3.96 16.01 6.78
C ASP A 22 -2.77 15.15 7.20
N ILE A 23 -2.20 14.37 6.28
CA ILE A 23 -1.09 13.47 6.59
C ILE A 23 0.28 14.08 6.30
N LYS A 24 0.34 15.29 5.72
CA LYS A 24 1.60 15.89 5.25
C LYS A 24 2.60 16.18 6.37
N SER A 25 2.12 16.52 7.56
CA SER A 25 2.97 16.90 8.69
C SER A 25 3.44 15.71 9.52
N TYR A 26 2.98 14.49 9.22
CA TYR A 26 3.28 13.32 10.04
C TYR A 26 4.49 12.55 9.52
N PRO A 27 5.29 11.95 10.41
CA PRO A 27 6.42 11.10 10.03
C PRO A 27 5.92 9.81 9.37
N PHE A 28 6.60 9.39 8.30
CA PHE A 28 6.28 8.16 7.58
C PHE A 28 7.25 7.03 7.91
N VAL A 29 6.71 5.84 8.13
CA VAL A 29 7.48 4.58 8.08
C VAL A 29 7.32 4.02 6.67
N LEU A 30 8.42 3.95 5.90
CA LEU A 30 8.39 3.47 4.53
C LEU A 30 9.12 2.14 4.40
N LEU A 31 8.88 1.44 3.30
CA LEU A 31 9.82 0.39 2.90
C LEU A 31 11.11 1.02 2.38
N ASP A 32 12.20 0.27 2.39
CA ASP A 32 13.45 0.65 1.73
C ASP A 32 13.20 1.06 0.25
N GLU A 33 13.99 2.00 -0.26
CA GLU A 33 13.87 2.62 -1.58
C GLU A 33 13.93 1.60 -2.73
N ALA A 34 14.53 0.42 -2.50
CA ALA A 34 14.54 -0.67 -3.47
C ALA A 34 13.15 -1.29 -3.75
N HIS A 35 12.12 -0.93 -2.96
CA HIS A 35 10.77 -1.46 -3.13
C HIS A 35 9.89 -0.54 -3.95
N CYS A 36 9.31 -1.09 -5.03
CA CYS A 36 8.33 -0.38 -5.86
C CYS A 36 7.15 0.22 -5.06
N LEU A 37 6.84 -0.30 -3.87
CA LEU A 37 5.78 0.26 -3.04
C LEU A 37 6.15 1.65 -2.49
N SER A 38 7.38 1.84 -2.00
CA SER A 38 7.84 3.14 -1.53
C SER A 38 7.86 4.16 -2.67
N ASP A 39 8.36 3.77 -3.84
CA ASP A 39 8.29 4.61 -5.04
C ASP A 39 6.85 5.01 -5.39
N ASN A 40 5.90 4.07 -5.31
CA ASN A 40 4.49 4.36 -5.56
C ASN A 40 3.94 5.38 -4.56
N ILE A 41 4.27 5.25 -3.27
CA ILE A 41 3.81 6.17 -2.21
C ILE A 41 4.43 7.54 -2.40
N VAL A 42 5.76 7.61 -2.58
CA VAL A 42 6.51 8.85 -2.77
C VAL A 42 6.05 9.56 -4.04
N SER A 43 5.89 8.83 -5.16
CA SER A 43 5.39 9.39 -6.42
C SER A 43 3.97 9.93 -6.28
N PHE A 44 3.08 9.18 -5.62
CA PHE A 44 1.71 9.61 -5.34
C PHE A 44 1.64 10.87 -4.48
N CYS A 45 2.49 10.97 -3.46
CA CYS A 45 2.61 12.17 -2.63
C CYS A 45 3.19 13.35 -3.43
N ARG A 46 4.25 13.11 -4.21
CA ARG A 46 4.95 14.12 -5.02
C ARG A 46 4.03 14.75 -6.06
N GLN A 47 3.20 13.95 -6.72
CA GLN A 47 2.16 14.42 -7.65
C GLN A 47 1.15 15.39 -7.01
N ARG A 48 1.09 15.46 -5.68
CA ARG A 48 0.24 16.37 -4.91
C ARG A 48 1.04 17.36 -4.06
N SER A 49 2.24 17.68 -4.53
CA SER A 49 3.14 18.69 -3.96
C SER A 49 3.44 18.42 -2.49
N PHE A 50 3.78 17.17 -2.17
CA PHE A 50 4.20 16.75 -0.84
C PHE A 50 5.27 15.66 -0.91
N HIS A 51 6.26 15.75 -0.04
CA HIS A 51 7.28 14.71 0.13
C HIS A 51 7.16 14.13 1.54
N PRO A 52 6.85 12.83 1.70
CA PRO A 52 6.76 12.22 3.01
C PRO A 52 8.12 12.23 3.70
N VAL A 53 8.17 12.68 4.95
CA VAL A 53 9.38 12.62 5.77
C VAL A 53 9.51 11.20 6.30
N ALA A 54 10.39 10.41 5.71
CA ALA A 54 10.66 9.05 6.15
C ALA A 54 11.53 9.06 7.42
N VAL A 55 10.99 8.57 8.53
CA VAL A 55 11.75 8.44 9.79
C VAL A 55 12.41 7.08 9.93
N GLU A 56 11.83 6.06 9.31
CA GLU A 56 12.32 4.69 9.33
C GLU A 56 12.11 4.01 7.98
N GLN A 57 13.03 3.10 7.67
CA GLN A 57 13.02 2.30 6.46
C GLN A 57 13.28 0.83 6.81
N THR A 58 12.48 -0.08 6.24
CA THR A 58 12.61 -1.52 6.43
C THR A 58 12.31 -2.27 5.13
N SER A 59 12.85 -3.47 4.95
CA SER A 59 12.60 -4.28 3.76
C SER A 59 11.32 -5.13 3.86
N GLN A 60 10.65 -5.15 5.02
CA GLN A 60 9.51 -6.02 5.27
C GLN A 60 8.24 -5.23 5.57
N LEU A 61 7.19 -5.50 4.79
CA LEU A 61 5.89 -4.84 4.95
C LEU A 61 5.25 -5.10 6.32
N ALA A 62 5.45 -6.30 6.88
CA ALA A 62 4.99 -6.64 8.22
C ALA A 62 5.68 -5.78 9.29
N MET A 63 6.98 -5.49 9.12
CA MET A 63 7.72 -4.64 10.04
C MET A 63 7.22 -3.19 9.99
N VAL A 64 6.88 -2.65 8.81
CA VAL A 64 6.23 -1.33 8.69
C VAL A 64 4.95 -1.28 9.53
N GLN A 65 4.11 -2.32 9.46
CA GLN A 65 2.88 -2.38 10.23
C GLN A 65 3.17 -2.37 11.74
N GLU A 66 4.15 -3.16 12.20
CA GLU A 66 4.55 -3.20 13.62
C GLU A 66 5.10 -1.86 14.12
N LEU A 67 5.97 -1.19 13.35
CA LEU A 67 6.51 0.13 13.73
C LEU A 67 5.42 1.20 13.84
N VAL A 68 4.41 1.15 12.95
CA VAL A 68 3.23 2.02 13.06
C VAL A 68 2.44 1.72 14.33
N SER A 69 2.28 0.44 14.71
CA SER A 69 1.64 0.07 15.98
C SER A 69 2.41 0.54 17.21
N LEU A 70 3.72 0.70 17.10
CA LEU A 70 4.57 1.27 18.14
C LEU A 70 4.58 2.81 18.12
N SER A 71 3.77 3.45 17.27
CA SER A 71 3.66 4.90 17.12
C SER A 71 4.93 5.60 16.59
N HIS A 72 5.76 4.89 15.83
CA HIS A 72 6.94 5.49 15.17
C HIS A 72 6.53 6.42 14.00
N GLY A 73 5.29 6.33 13.53
CA GLY A 73 4.74 7.20 12.51
C GLY A 73 3.51 6.60 11.84
N ILE A 74 3.24 7.04 10.60
CA ILE A 74 2.14 6.57 9.76
C ILE A 74 2.68 5.90 8.50
N SER A 75 1.85 5.13 7.78
CA SER A 75 2.28 4.56 6.49
C SER A 75 1.11 4.31 5.55
N MET A 76 1.39 3.94 4.30
CA MET A 76 0.40 3.46 3.33
C MET A 76 0.64 2.00 2.99
N ILE A 77 -0.36 1.15 3.25
CA ILE A 77 -0.25 -0.30 3.13
C ILE A 77 -1.22 -0.81 2.05
N PRO A 78 -0.78 -1.70 1.13
CA PRO A 78 -1.66 -2.35 0.17
C PRO A 78 -2.80 -3.11 0.85
N GLN A 79 -3.99 -3.04 0.25
CA GLN A 79 -5.19 -3.76 0.72
C GLN A 79 -4.92 -5.26 1.01
N MET A 80 -4.07 -5.92 0.21
CA MET A 80 -3.72 -7.33 0.42
C MET A 80 -3.07 -7.57 1.79
N ALA A 81 -2.23 -6.66 2.27
CA ALA A 81 -1.57 -6.79 3.56
C ALA A 81 -2.51 -6.41 4.72
N ARG A 82 -3.42 -5.45 4.53
CA ARG A 82 -4.52 -5.23 5.48
C ARG A 82 -5.36 -6.50 5.68
N ARG A 83 -5.75 -7.18 4.61
CA ARG A 83 -6.58 -8.40 4.70
C ARG A 83 -5.92 -9.53 5.51
N LEU A 84 -4.58 -9.55 5.58
CA LEU A 84 -3.83 -10.54 6.36
C LEU A 84 -3.66 -10.13 7.83
N ASP A 85 -3.73 -8.83 8.13
CA ASP A 85 -3.57 -8.32 9.48
C ASP A 85 -4.86 -8.43 10.28
N LYS A 86 -4.84 -9.34 11.26
CA LYS A 86 -5.94 -9.64 12.19
C LYS A 86 -5.79 -8.96 13.55
N THR A 87 -4.80 -8.08 13.71
CA THR A 87 -4.55 -7.42 14.98
C THR A 87 -5.37 -6.14 15.12
N ASP A 88 -5.72 -5.79 16.36
CA ASP A 88 -6.37 -4.52 16.70
C ASP A 88 -5.37 -3.46 17.17
N ARG A 89 -4.07 -3.73 17.01
CA ARG A 89 -2.97 -2.84 17.44
C ARG A 89 -2.74 -1.66 16.49
N ARG A 90 -3.56 -1.50 15.45
CA ARG A 90 -3.49 -0.40 14.46
C ARG A 90 -4.79 -0.28 13.68
N VAL A 91 -5.02 0.91 13.17
CA VAL A 91 -6.23 1.28 12.46
C VAL A 91 -5.89 1.54 10.99
N TYR A 92 -6.78 1.11 10.09
CA TYR A 92 -6.64 1.32 8.67
C TYR A 92 -7.77 2.19 8.15
N ARG A 93 -7.43 3.26 7.43
CA ARG A 93 -8.39 4.22 6.89
C ARG A 93 -8.11 4.50 5.42
N SER A 94 -9.16 4.72 4.64
CA SER A 94 -9.02 5.22 3.27
C SER A 94 -8.76 6.72 3.27
N ILE A 95 -7.96 7.18 2.31
CA ILE A 95 -7.75 8.61 2.05
C ILE A 95 -8.84 9.09 1.08
N SER A 96 -9.54 10.16 1.44
CA SER A 96 -10.59 10.79 0.65
C SER A 96 -10.05 11.47 -0.61
N GLY A 97 -10.90 11.54 -1.66
CA GLY A 97 -10.52 12.05 -2.97
C GLY A 97 -9.84 10.99 -3.83
N ASN A 98 -8.75 11.35 -4.50
CA ASN A 98 -8.01 10.43 -5.37
C ASN A 98 -7.23 9.42 -4.52
N ARG A 99 -7.77 8.21 -4.37
CA ARG A 99 -7.19 7.13 -3.59
C ARG A 99 -5.87 6.63 -4.19
N PRO A 100 -4.85 6.33 -3.37
CA PRO A 100 -3.64 5.69 -3.86
C PRO A 100 -3.95 4.28 -4.35
N THR A 101 -3.55 4.00 -5.58
CA THR A 101 -3.68 2.67 -6.18
C THR A 101 -2.34 2.23 -6.71
N ARG A 102 -2.10 0.92 -6.64
CA ARG A 102 -0.94 0.27 -7.22
C ARG A 102 -1.43 -0.68 -8.29
N LYS A 103 -0.95 -0.50 -9.52
CA LYS A 103 -1.22 -1.44 -10.62
C LYS A 103 -0.25 -2.61 -10.49
N ILE A 104 -0.79 -3.82 -10.38
CA ILE A 104 -0.02 -5.05 -10.46
C ILE A 104 -0.08 -5.52 -11.91
N ALA A 105 1.06 -5.89 -12.48
CA ALA A 105 1.17 -6.34 -13.85
C ALA A 105 1.98 -7.64 -13.92
N VAL A 106 1.65 -8.47 -14.89
CA VAL A 106 2.42 -9.65 -15.26
C VAL A 106 3.09 -9.34 -16.60
N VAL A 107 4.39 -9.58 -16.70
CA VAL A 107 5.19 -9.30 -17.89
C VAL A 107 5.93 -10.58 -18.29
N TRP A 108 6.01 -10.85 -19.59
CA TRP A 108 6.74 -11.99 -20.14
C TRP A 108 7.40 -11.60 -21.46
N ASN A 109 8.43 -12.34 -21.87
CA ASN A 109 9.08 -12.14 -23.16
C ASN A 109 8.25 -12.85 -24.26
N PRO A 110 7.72 -12.12 -25.26
CA PRO A 110 6.92 -12.72 -26.32
C PRO A 110 7.73 -13.65 -27.24
N TYR A 111 9.06 -13.50 -27.29
CA TYR A 111 9.96 -14.29 -28.14
C TYR A 111 10.43 -15.61 -27.50
N ARG A 112 10.06 -15.88 -26.25
CA ARG A 112 10.36 -17.17 -25.60
C ARG A 112 9.23 -18.16 -25.83
N PHE A 113 9.57 -19.45 -25.95
CA PHE A 113 8.59 -20.52 -26.04
C PHE A 113 7.59 -20.45 -24.88
N GLN A 114 6.30 -20.41 -25.21
CA GLN A 114 5.23 -20.36 -24.23
C GLN A 114 4.63 -21.75 -24.08
N SER A 115 5.01 -22.45 -23.02
CA SER A 115 4.45 -23.75 -22.71
C SER A 115 2.95 -23.65 -22.42
N ARG A 116 2.23 -24.77 -22.58
CA ARG A 116 0.81 -24.85 -22.21
C ARG A 116 0.59 -24.44 -20.74
N LEU A 117 1.50 -24.82 -19.85
CA LEU A 117 1.44 -24.42 -18.44
C LEU A 117 1.48 -22.89 -18.27
N LEU A 118 2.37 -22.19 -18.99
CA LEU A 118 2.46 -20.73 -18.91
C LEU A 118 1.19 -20.05 -19.44
N LEU A 119 0.62 -20.56 -20.54
CA LEU A 119 -0.62 -20.04 -21.10
C LEU A 119 -1.80 -20.20 -20.13
N GLU A 120 -1.96 -21.39 -19.57
CA GLU A 120 -3.01 -21.66 -18.57
C GLU A 120 -2.80 -20.86 -17.28
N PHE A 121 -1.55 -20.73 -16.82
CA PHE A 121 -1.23 -19.90 -15.65
C PHE A 121 -1.57 -18.42 -15.88
N ARG A 122 -1.25 -17.88 -17.06
CA ARG A 122 -1.62 -16.49 -17.43
C ARG A 122 -3.13 -16.30 -17.45
N LYS A 123 -3.86 -17.24 -18.06
CA LYS A 123 -5.32 -17.22 -18.08
C LYS A 123 -5.90 -17.22 -16.66
N ARG A 124 -5.43 -18.13 -15.79
CA ARG A 124 -5.87 -18.20 -14.40
C ARG A 124 -5.53 -16.97 -13.58
N LEU A 125 -4.34 -16.40 -13.76
CA LEU A 125 -3.99 -15.14 -13.09
C LEU A 125 -4.92 -14.00 -13.51
N HIS A 126 -5.27 -13.92 -14.80
CA HIS A 126 -6.17 -12.88 -15.29
C HIS A 126 -7.57 -13.03 -14.71
N GLU A 127 -8.14 -14.25 -14.75
CA GLU A 127 -9.44 -14.56 -14.15
C GLU A 127 -9.46 -14.23 -12.65
N TYR A 128 -8.45 -14.71 -11.90
CA TYR A 128 -8.31 -14.45 -10.46
C TYR A 128 -8.24 -12.95 -10.14
N SER A 129 -7.48 -12.19 -10.95
CA SER A 129 -7.35 -10.74 -10.77
C SER A 129 -8.67 -9.99 -10.97
N GLN A 130 -9.53 -10.46 -11.88
CA GLN A 130 -10.86 -9.87 -12.11
C GLN A 130 -11.79 -10.15 -10.94
N THR A 131 -11.83 -11.39 -10.43
CA THR A 131 -12.67 -11.75 -9.27
C THR A 131 -12.31 -10.94 -8.02
N GLN A 132 -11.01 -10.75 -7.77
CA GLN A 132 -10.51 -9.94 -6.66
C GLN A 132 -10.81 -8.43 -6.83
N CYS A 133 -10.85 -7.94 -8.07
CA CYS A 133 -11.16 -6.54 -8.36
C CYS A 133 -12.67 -6.24 -8.25
N SER A 134 -13.52 -7.23 -8.55
CA SER A 134 -14.99 -7.12 -8.47
C SER A 134 -15.57 -7.29 -7.05
N GLN A 135 -14.78 -7.76 -6.07
CA GLN A 135 -15.14 -7.73 -4.65
C GLN A 135 -14.84 -6.35 -3.99
N LYS A 136 -14.91 -5.27 -4.77
CA LYS A 136 -14.71 -3.89 -4.32
C LYS A 136 -16.00 -3.21 -3.95
#